data_AF-A0A7J7Q1U4-F1
#
_entry.id   AF-A0A7J7Q1U4-F1
#
_cell.length_a   1.000
_cell.length_b   1.000
_cell.length_c   1.000
_cell.angle_alpha   90.00
_cell.angle_beta   90.00
_cell.angle_gamma   90.00
#
_symmetry.space_group_name_H-M   'P 1'
#
loop_
_entity.id
_entity.type
_entity.pdbx_description
1 polymer ?
#
loop_
_entity_poly.entity_id
_entity_poly.type
_entity_poly.pdbx_seq_one_letter_code
_entity_poly.pdbx_strand_id
1 'polypeptide(L)'
;MDGTPLIASKHGMRPKSALASRSSGSLQWLQRHPLVAALLWMLVGGGIVYCFIARSSSSTAQLTPNTASGQATAAAAAAGTPAAAAPAAPAPSSFNPHEAPAEPPLCEDTCFKAKDGVCDDGRFVVNMTRGLSSRVLCDLGTDCSDCGIWKGKQYSSAWTETIGPIEYLRRANLTVLARRSALEPLVYFAVTDPAHDLDLSTHFHNLGTVEPLMSHIAYHVLHAPCQKGSSSTGQHSRTAAAGGGLMLDVGANFGWYSIMAAMLGCRVIAWEPVTAFRAFFEYNIARNKLHHKIQVRRSAVVQHASAPGAANYTVVAPQRGVWGTASVNGSNIDASVDNQGPYQRFNVTGETLDQALQQQQQQQEQQQPERIALLKLDVEGFEPQVLAGAHQLLQKQLIDNILLEYSPHIVERTDISNLSRMPRMLLSLLAAGFKLGHITRRDFGAREVRSLSEPLEMLPAVTETNLKFDLFDCLQMTEQGLMWLRQPCKEMASYNLILDGVPERIHPKSFRSAFEINTNVWASREARFMPYLEGPAIGAFPAERKLTDSWFIPEWSDHGMGGRSCRNLQQVAADEAMPPAARASLLVSHRCRCGSQKPCEKEEKIADHCAQAGRTPFPDDPDFVLDR
;
A
#
# COMPACT_ATOMS: atom_id res chain seq x y z
N MET A 1 -69.95 -10.70 -17.84
CA MET A 1 -71.29 -10.34 -17.34
C MET A 1 -71.17 -10.04 -15.87
N ASP A 2 -71.19 -8.73 -15.60
CA ASP A 2 -71.77 -8.02 -14.45
C ASP A 2 -71.46 -8.40 -13.00
N GLY A 3 -71.09 -7.37 -12.23
CA GLY A 3 -71.87 -7.05 -11.02
C GLY A 3 -71.16 -7.08 -9.67
N THR A 4 -70.43 -6.03 -9.35
CA THR A 4 -70.24 -5.42 -8.01
C THR A 4 -71.57 -5.19 -7.22
N PRO A 5 -71.61 -4.67 -5.96
CA PRO A 5 -70.66 -4.66 -4.79
C PRO A 5 -71.35 -4.68 -3.37
N LEU A 6 -70.57 -4.33 -2.32
CA LEU A 6 -70.93 -3.74 -0.98
C LEU A 6 -71.40 -4.74 0.12
N ILE A 7 -71.10 -4.64 1.43
CA ILE A 7 -71.12 -3.51 2.40
C ILE A 7 -70.19 -3.85 3.61
N ALA A 8 -69.64 -2.82 4.27
CA ALA A 8 -68.89 -2.86 5.53
C ALA A 8 -69.74 -2.37 6.72
N SER A 9 -69.51 -2.84 7.97
CA SER A 9 -69.37 -1.96 9.16
C SER A 9 -68.93 -2.67 10.45
N LYS A 10 -67.90 -2.09 11.09
CA LYS A 10 -67.63 -1.79 12.52
C LYS A 10 -68.19 -2.65 13.68
N HIS A 11 -67.33 -2.99 14.65
CA HIS A 11 -67.49 -2.67 16.09
C HIS A 11 -66.21 -2.92 16.92
N GLY A 12 -66.09 -2.23 18.07
CA GLY A 12 -64.94 -2.26 18.99
C GLY A 12 -65.30 -2.61 20.44
N MET A 13 -64.31 -2.44 21.33
CA MET A 13 -64.26 -2.51 22.83
C MET A 13 -63.79 -3.83 23.52
N ARG A 14 -62.51 -3.81 23.98
CA ARG A 14 -61.89 -4.03 25.33
C ARG A 14 -62.70 -4.68 26.50
N PRO A 15 -62.09 -5.16 27.65
CA PRO A 15 -60.66 -5.46 28.00
C PRO A 15 -60.37 -6.63 29.01
N LYS A 16 -59.06 -6.86 29.30
CA LYS A 16 -58.33 -7.21 30.56
C LYS A 16 -57.62 -8.58 30.75
N SER A 17 -56.31 -8.44 31.05
CA SER A 17 -55.33 -9.21 31.87
C SER A 17 -54.86 -10.62 31.46
N ALA A 18 -53.57 -10.78 31.12
CA ALA A 18 -52.46 -11.17 32.02
C ALA A 18 -51.19 -11.59 31.23
N LEU A 19 -50.04 -11.48 31.90
CA LEU A 19 -48.64 -11.57 31.43
C LEU A 19 -48.26 -12.79 30.56
N ALA A 20 -47.42 -12.57 29.53
CA ALA A 20 -46.09 -13.21 29.37
C ALA A 20 -45.37 -12.83 28.04
N SER A 21 -44.10 -12.48 28.20
CA SER A 21 -42.96 -12.24 27.29
C SER A 21 -42.93 -12.65 25.80
N ARG A 22 -42.30 -11.73 25.02
CA ARG A 22 -41.21 -11.88 24.00
C ARG A 22 -41.55 -12.52 22.63
N SER A 23 -40.91 -12.22 21.50
CA SER A 23 -40.09 -11.10 20.97
C SER A 23 -39.54 -11.58 19.60
N SER A 24 -39.92 -10.98 18.47
CA SER A 24 -39.22 -11.16 17.18
C SER A 24 -39.76 -10.18 16.13
N GLY A 25 -39.00 -9.14 15.79
CA GLY A 25 -39.44 -8.16 14.80
C GLY A 25 -38.40 -7.11 14.42
N SER A 26 -37.12 -7.48 14.31
CA SER A 26 -36.08 -6.54 13.86
C SER A 26 -34.94 -7.18 13.05
N LEU A 27 -35.01 -8.46 12.70
CA LEU A 27 -34.04 -9.12 11.80
C LEU A 27 -34.41 -9.07 10.30
N GLN A 28 -35.58 -8.53 9.93
CA GLN A 28 -36.07 -8.60 8.54
C GLN A 28 -35.77 -7.38 7.66
N TRP A 29 -35.17 -6.30 8.19
CA TRP A 29 -34.90 -5.10 7.39
C TRP A 29 -33.57 -5.18 6.62
N LEU A 30 -32.54 -5.82 7.19
CA LEU A 30 -31.20 -5.96 6.57
C LEU A 30 -31.14 -6.92 5.36
N GLN A 31 -32.19 -7.72 5.12
CA GLN A 31 -32.24 -8.63 3.97
C GLN A 31 -32.74 -7.98 2.66
N ARG A 32 -33.19 -6.71 2.69
CA ARG A 32 -33.92 -6.12 1.55
C ARG A 32 -33.14 -5.14 0.67
N HIS A 33 -31.92 -4.70 1.05
CA HIS A 33 -31.16 -3.72 0.27
C HIS A 33 -29.63 -3.97 0.26
N PRO A 34 -29.13 -4.97 -0.50
CA PRO A 34 -27.71 -5.32 -0.53
C PRO A 34 -26.78 -4.24 -1.16
N LEU A 35 -27.33 -3.34 -1.98
CA LEU A 35 -26.54 -2.25 -2.61
C LEU A 35 -26.19 -1.10 -1.64
N VAL A 36 -26.97 -0.89 -0.58
CA VAL A 36 -26.68 0.15 0.44
C VAL A 36 -25.64 -0.35 1.43
N ALA A 37 -25.60 -1.66 1.71
CA ALA A 37 -24.57 -2.29 2.53
C ALA A 37 -23.18 -2.29 1.84
N ALA A 38 -23.15 -2.42 0.50
CA ALA A 38 -21.90 -2.36 -0.28
C ALA A 38 -21.30 -0.95 -0.36
N LEU A 39 -22.12 0.11 -0.38
CA LEU A 39 -21.65 1.50 -0.41
C LEU A 39 -21.12 1.99 0.94
N LEU A 40 -21.68 1.49 2.06
CA LEU A 40 -21.13 1.72 3.41
C LEU A 40 -19.82 0.95 3.65
N TRP A 41 -19.62 -0.17 2.97
CA TRP A 41 -18.40 -1.00 3.04
C TRP A 41 -17.19 -0.41 2.29
N MET A 42 -17.39 0.50 1.33
CA MET A 42 -16.29 1.12 0.57
C MET A 42 -15.80 2.45 1.16
N LEU A 43 -16.55 3.07 2.08
CA LEU A 43 -16.20 4.38 2.67
C LEU A 43 -15.56 4.27 4.06
N VAL A 44 -15.63 3.10 4.69
CA VAL A 44 -14.98 2.82 5.97
C VAL A 44 -13.97 1.71 5.72
N GLY A 45 -12.68 2.01 5.87
CA GLY A 45 -11.58 1.06 5.68
C GLY A 45 -11.90 -0.28 6.33
N GLY A 46 -11.82 -1.34 5.52
CA GLY A 46 -12.24 -2.69 5.89
C GLY A 46 -11.50 -3.20 7.12
N GLY A 47 -12.16 -3.13 8.27
CA GLY A 47 -11.77 -3.80 9.51
C GLY A 47 -12.60 -5.07 9.71
N ILE A 48 -11.93 -6.20 9.85
CA ILE A 48 -12.53 -7.50 10.19
C ILE A 48 -13.08 -7.43 11.62
N VAL A 49 -14.39 -7.56 11.80
CA VAL A 49 -15.00 -7.85 13.11
C VAL A 49 -15.58 -9.27 13.08
N TYR A 50 -14.92 -10.17 13.81
CA TYR A 50 -15.51 -11.44 14.23
C TYR A 50 -16.53 -11.16 15.34
N CYS A 51 -17.81 -11.41 15.10
CA CYS A 51 -18.84 -11.39 16.13
C CYS A 51 -19.50 -12.76 16.26
N PHE A 52 -19.13 -13.49 17.32
CA PHE A 52 -19.96 -14.54 17.91
C PHE A 52 -21.15 -13.90 18.65
N ILE A 53 -22.35 -14.38 18.36
CA ILE A 53 -23.62 -13.85 18.88
C ILE A 53 -23.79 -14.19 20.37
N ALA A 54 -23.89 -13.19 21.24
CA ALA A 54 -24.59 -13.30 22.52
C ALA A 54 -25.39 -12.02 22.82
N ARG A 55 -26.72 -12.17 22.86
CA ARG A 55 -27.72 -11.12 23.07
C ARG A 55 -27.71 -10.58 24.50
N SER A 56 -27.88 -9.26 24.68
CA SER A 56 -29.11 -8.70 25.29
C SER A 56 -29.06 -7.17 25.43
N SER A 57 -29.99 -6.52 24.69
CA SER A 57 -30.95 -5.48 25.14
C SER A 57 -30.61 -4.64 26.38
N SER A 58 -30.83 -3.32 26.44
CA SER A 58 -31.57 -2.39 25.57
C SER A 58 -31.62 -1.02 26.29
N SER A 59 -31.48 0.06 25.52
CA SER A 59 -32.37 1.24 25.44
C SER A 59 -32.72 2.02 26.73
N THR A 60 -32.82 3.35 26.81
CA THR A 60 -32.78 4.48 25.86
C THR A 60 -33.18 5.73 26.67
N ALA A 61 -32.79 6.91 26.17
CA ALA A 61 -33.57 8.16 26.13
C ALA A 61 -33.83 8.90 27.46
N GLN A 62 -33.86 10.23 27.57
CA GLN A 62 -33.98 11.37 26.63
C GLN A 62 -33.60 12.63 27.47
N LEU A 63 -32.69 13.54 27.08
CA LEU A 63 -32.87 14.69 26.16
C LEU A 63 -34.07 15.59 26.56
N THR A 64 -33.90 16.84 27.04
CA THR A 64 -33.51 18.07 26.29
C THR A 64 -33.69 19.31 27.24
N PRO A 65 -33.64 20.59 26.80
CA PRO A 65 -32.44 21.42 26.59
C PRO A 65 -32.55 22.81 27.30
N ASN A 66 -31.48 23.63 27.30
CA ASN A 66 -31.54 25.01 26.78
C ASN A 66 -30.30 25.88 27.09
N THR A 67 -29.74 26.41 25.99
CA THR A 67 -29.34 27.80 25.70
C THR A 67 -28.24 28.53 26.46
N ALA A 68 -27.32 29.05 25.61
CA ALA A 68 -26.67 30.36 25.65
C ALA A 68 -25.55 30.51 26.69
N SER A 69 -24.45 31.22 26.46
CA SER A 69 -23.84 31.93 25.33
C SER A 69 -22.58 32.54 25.96
N GLY A 70 -21.41 32.48 25.33
CA GLY A 70 -20.24 33.11 25.92
C GLY A 70 -18.99 32.92 25.10
N GLN A 71 -18.79 33.82 24.13
CA GLN A 71 -17.50 34.08 23.52
C GLN A 71 -16.48 34.45 24.61
N ALA A 72 -15.29 33.85 24.55
CA ALA A 72 -14.09 34.44 25.13
C ALA A 72 -12.87 34.02 24.29
N THR A 73 -12.02 35.01 24.11
CA THR A 73 -10.93 35.17 23.17
C THR A 73 -9.59 34.63 23.66
N ALA A 74 -8.72 34.35 22.68
CA ALA A 74 -7.25 34.47 22.70
C ALA A 74 -6.43 33.37 23.40
N ALA A 75 -5.47 32.78 22.67
CA ALA A 75 -4.06 33.17 22.76
C ALA A 75 -3.21 32.35 21.76
N ALA A 76 -2.29 33.05 21.11
CA ALA A 76 -1.42 32.55 20.05
C ALA A 76 -0.37 31.54 20.54
N ALA A 77 -0.25 30.41 19.84
CA ALA A 77 0.86 29.48 19.96
C ALA A 77 1.97 29.83 18.96
N ALA A 78 3.20 29.86 19.45
CA ALA A 78 4.41 30.27 18.75
C ALA A 78 4.71 29.40 17.52
N ALA A 79 5.00 30.07 16.41
CA ALA A 79 5.42 29.46 15.16
C ALA A 79 6.80 28.78 15.32
N GLY A 80 6.85 27.47 15.09
CA GLY A 80 8.08 26.76 14.80
C GLY A 80 8.68 27.26 13.48
N THR A 81 9.98 27.46 13.46
CA THR A 81 10.77 27.78 12.27
C THR A 81 10.46 26.81 11.12
N PRO A 82 10.23 27.28 9.88
CA PRO A 82 10.02 26.39 8.75
C PRO A 82 11.28 25.55 8.54
N ALA A 83 11.12 24.22 8.60
CA ALA A 83 12.15 23.27 8.23
C ALA A 83 12.63 23.60 6.82
N ALA A 84 13.95 23.75 6.65
CA ALA A 84 14.56 24.09 5.39
C ALA A 84 14.23 23.01 4.35
N ALA A 85 13.41 23.36 3.34
CA ALA A 85 13.18 22.52 2.19
C ALA A 85 14.49 22.34 1.41
N ALA A 86 14.82 21.10 1.02
CA ALA A 86 15.90 20.86 0.07
C ALA A 86 15.66 21.63 -1.23
N PRO A 87 16.72 21.99 -1.96
CA PRO A 87 16.56 22.41 -3.35
C PRO A 87 15.85 21.30 -4.13
N ALA A 88 14.82 21.69 -4.89
CA ALA A 88 14.13 20.80 -5.81
C ALA A 88 15.15 20.07 -6.71
N ALA A 89 14.94 18.78 -6.93
CA ALA A 89 15.69 18.08 -7.98
C ALA A 89 15.36 18.76 -9.32
N PRO A 90 16.35 19.02 -10.18
CA PRO A 90 16.11 19.74 -11.43
C PRO A 90 15.04 19.01 -12.26
N ALA A 91 14.26 19.80 -13.02
CA ALA A 91 13.28 19.25 -13.95
C ALA A 91 13.97 18.25 -14.89
N PRO A 92 13.31 17.13 -15.25
CA PRO A 92 13.95 16.11 -16.05
C PRO A 92 14.44 16.70 -17.37
N SER A 93 15.71 16.48 -17.71
CA SER A 93 16.16 16.61 -19.10
C SER A 93 15.30 15.67 -19.92
N SER A 94 14.65 16.17 -20.97
CA SER A 94 13.82 15.35 -21.87
C SER A 94 14.61 14.11 -22.28
N PHE A 95 14.18 12.93 -21.83
CA PHE A 95 14.74 11.66 -22.28
C PHE A 95 14.71 11.67 -23.82
N ASN A 96 15.85 11.42 -24.44
CA ASN A 96 15.95 11.36 -25.88
C ASN A 96 15.82 9.89 -26.31
N PRO A 97 14.63 9.42 -26.75
CA PRO A 97 14.40 8.01 -27.10
C PRO A 97 15.21 7.52 -28.32
N HIS A 98 16.10 8.34 -28.87
CA HIS A 98 16.97 8.02 -30.01
C HIS A 98 18.20 7.16 -29.68
N GLU A 99 18.45 6.82 -28.41
CA GLU A 99 19.57 5.91 -28.02
C GLU A 99 19.22 4.41 -28.02
N ALA A 100 17.97 4.03 -28.29
CA ALA A 100 17.62 2.61 -28.38
C ALA A 100 18.35 1.94 -29.58
N PRO A 101 18.86 0.71 -29.42
CA PRO A 101 19.43 -0.06 -30.53
C PRO A 101 18.48 -0.08 -31.73
N ALA A 102 19.02 0.05 -32.94
CA ALA A 102 18.23 -0.02 -34.16
C ALA A 102 17.78 -1.46 -34.41
N GLU A 103 16.56 -1.78 -33.99
CA GLU A 103 15.87 -3.03 -34.33
C GLU A 103 15.27 -2.93 -35.75
N PRO A 104 15.17 -4.05 -36.49
CA PRO A 104 14.56 -4.04 -37.81
C PRO A 104 13.10 -3.56 -37.70
N PRO A 105 12.63 -2.77 -38.70
CA PRO A 105 11.23 -2.38 -38.75
C PRO A 105 10.33 -3.62 -38.82
N LEU A 106 9.28 -3.64 -38.02
CA LEU A 106 8.29 -4.70 -37.97
C LEU A 106 6.95 -4.22 -38.52
N CYS A 107 6.36 -5.03 -39.39
CA CYS A 107 5.03 -4.81 -39.94
C CYS A 107 4.47 -6.15 -40.43
N GLU A 108 3.59 -6.76 -39.62
CA GLU A 108 3.05 -8.08 -39.93
C GLU A 108 1.57 -8.07 -40.32
N ASP A 109 0.81 -7.05 -39.88
CA ASP A 109 -0.65 -6.98 -40.04
C ASP A 109 -1.38 -8.28 -39.64
N THR A 110 -0.88 -8.94 -38.59
CA THR A 110 -1.38 -10.22 -38.07
C THR A 110 -2.45 -10.06 -37.01
N CYS A 111 -2.70 -8.85 -36.51
CA CYS A 111 -3.73 -8.60 -35.53
C CYS A 111 -5.13 -8.85 -36.12
N PHE A 112 -6.06 -9.35 -35.30
CA PHE A 112 -7.47 -9.55 -35.69
C PHE A 112 -8.19 -8.24 -36.09
N LYS A 113 -7.61 -7.11 -35.72
CA LYS A 113 -8.10 -5.76 -35.95
C LYS A 113 -7.31 -4.99 -37.01
N ALA A 114 -6.28 -5.61 -37.58
CA ALA A 114 -5.47 -4.95 -38.59
C ALA A 114 -6.28 -4.56 -39.82
N LYS A 115 -5.95 -3.40 -40.41
CA LYS A 115 -6.54 -2.86 -41.66
C LYS A 115 -8.01 -2.44 -41.51
N ASP A 116 -8.43 -2.04 -40.31
CA ASP A 116 -9.77 -1.51 -40.07
C ASP A 116 -9.83 0.03 -40.07
N GLY A 117 -8.68 0.68 -40.27
CA GLY A 117 -8.53 2.13 -40.34
C GLY A 117 -8.35 2.79 -38.98
N VAL A 118 -8.31 2.01 -37.88
CA VAL A 118 -8.05 2.47 -36.53
C VAL A 118 -6.74 1.86 -36.05
N CYS A 119 -5.84 2.69 -35.51
CA CYS A 119 -4.64 2.14 -34.91
C CYS A 119 -4.93 1.51 -33.54
N ASP A 120 -4.91 0.19 -33.49
CA ASP A 120 -5.31 -0.61 -32.34
C ASP A 120 -4.16 -1.07 -31.44
N ASP A 121 -2.91 -0.71 -31.77
CA ASP A 121 -1.74 -1.02 -30.93
C ASP A 121 -1.37 0.08 -29.91
N GLY A 122 -2.19 1.13 -29.81
CA GLY A 122 -2.04 2.21 -28.84
C GLY A 122 -0.97 3.25 -29.19
N ARG A 123 -0.46 3.25 -30.42
CA ARG A 123 0.49 4.29 -30.90
C ARG A 123 -0.19 5.55 -31.42
N PHE A 124 -1.29 5.42 -32.15
CA PHE A 124 -1.91 6.54 -32.86
C PHE A 124 -3.08 7.11 -32.09
N VAL A 125 -2.80 8.10 -31.24
CA VAL A 125 -3.80 9.08 -30.81
C VAL A 125 -3.11 10.43 -30.75
N VAL A 126 -3.28 11.23 -31.80
CA VAL A 126 -2.60 12.51 -32.06
C VAL A 126 -2.81 13.54 -30.92
N ASN A 127 -3.70 13.29 -29.98
CA ASN A 127 -3.91 14.09 -28.77
C ASN A 127 -4.31 13.22 -27.56
N MET A 128 -3.46 12.28 -27.12
CA MET A 128 -3.54 11.88 -25.71
C MET A 128 -3.06 13.06 -24.84
N THR A 129 -3.96 14.03 -24.61
CA THR A 129 -3.86 14.94 -23.49
C THR A 129 -3.76 14.13 -22.21
N ARG A 130 -3.04 14.66 -21.20
CA ARG A 130 -2.94 14.02 -19.88
C ARG A 130 -4.35 13.64 -19.41
N GLY A 131 -4.56 12.36 -19.13
CA GLY A 131 -5.84 11.85 -18.61
C GLY A 131 -6.69 11.02 -19.58
N LEU A 132 -6.57 11.20 -20.91
CA LEU A 132 -7.32 10.39 -21.88
C LEU A 132 -6.67 9.02 -22.08
N SER A 133 -7.48 7.95 -22.04
CA SER A 133 -7.02 6.57 -22.25
C SER A 133 -7.44 6.06 -23.62
N SER A 134 -6.56 5.29 -24.28
CA SER A 134 -6.85 4.56 -25.51
C SER A 134 -6.96 3.07 -25.24
N ARG A 135 -7.89 2.39 -25.92
CA ARG A 135 -7.94 0.94 -25.89
C ARG A 135 -6.78 0.38 -26.71
N VAL A 136 -6.18 -0.72 -26.24
CA VAL A 136 -5.14 -1.45 -26.96
C VAL A 136 -5.66 -2.84 -27.24
N LEU A 137 -5.76 -3.20 -28.52
CA LEU A 137 -6.28 -4.49 -28.98
C LEU A 137 -5.22 -5.30 -29.74
N CYS A 138 -4.16 -4.65 -30.23
CA CYS A 138 -3.11 -5.26 -31.02
C CYS A 138 -1.73 -5.13 -30.37
N ASP A 139 -0.86 -6.11 -30.61
CA ASP A 139 0.56 -6.00 -30.27
C ASP A 139 1.26 -5.00 -31.21
N LEU A 140 2.29 -4.31 -30.72
CA LEU A 140 2.98 -3.24 -31.45
C LEU A 140 3.51 -3.73 -32.81
N GLY A 141 3.06 -3.15 -33.93
CA GLY A 141 3.50 -3.55 -35.27
C GLY A 141 2.73 -4.72 -35.91
N THR A 142 1.74 -5.28 -35.21
CA THR A 142 0.79 -6.25 -35.77
C THR A 142 -0.43 -5.61 -36.43
N ASP A 143 -0.54 -4.28 -36.36
CA ASP A 143 -1.54 -3.45 -37.01
C ASP A 143 -0.85 -2.24 -37.70
N CYS A 144 0.12 -2.54 -38.56
CA CYS A 144 1.00 -1.51 -39.12
C CYS A 144 0.41 -0.80 -40.34
N SER A 145 -0.58 -1.39 -41.01
CA SER A 145 -1.36 -0.71 -42.04
C SER A 145 -2.07 0.53 -41.48
N ASP A 146 -2.57 0.47 -40.24
CA ASP A 146 -3.27 1.58 -39.60
C ASP A 146 -2.36 2.42 -38.68
N CYS A 147 -1.45 1.77 -37.93
CA CYS A 147 -0.55 2.45 -36.99
C CYS A 147 0.79 2.91 -37.58
N GLY A 148 1.12 2.49 -38.80
CA GLY A 148 2.46 2.60 -39.38
C GLY A 148 3.46 1.57 -38.84
N ILE A 149 4.63 1.46 -39.47
CA ILE A 149 5.68 0.49 -39.12
C ILE A 149 6.17 0.68 -37.68
N TRP A 150 6.29 -0.42 -36.92
CA TRP A 150 6.90 -0.41 -35.59
C TRP A 150 8.42 -0.48 -35.69
N LYS A 151 9.12 0.33 -34.90
CA LYS A 151 10.60 0.36 -34.85
C LYS A 151 11.03 0.18 -33.40
N GLY A 152 11.27 -1.07 -33.03
CA GLY A 152 11.70 -1.48 -31.69
C GLY A 152 11.38 -2.95 -31.43
N LYS A 153 11.94 -3.47 -30.33
CA LYS A 153 11.61 -4.81 -29.85
C LYS A 153 10.19 -4.82 -29.27
N GLN A 154 9.36 -5.79 -29.68
CA GLN A 154 7.96 -5.91 -29.19
C GLN A 154 7.86 -6.39 -27.74
N TYR A 155 8.77 -7.27 -27.31
CA TYR A 155 8.82 -7.83 -25.96
C TYR A 155 10.21 -8.36 -25.65
N SER A 156 10.59 -8.45 -24.38
CA SER A 156 11.89 -8.91 -23.92
C SER A 156 12.04 -10.44 -24.09
N SER A 157 13.27 -10.96 -23.88
CA SER A 157 13.51 -12.41 -23.88
C SER A 157 12.83 -13.13 -22.70
N ALA A 158 12.30 -12.41 -21.72
CA ALA A 158 11.53 -12.99 -20.63
C ALA A 158 10.12 -13.39 -21.06
N TRP A 159 9.61 -12.82 -22.16
CA TRP A 159 8.33 -13.22 -22.73
C TRP A 159 8.49 -14.52 -23.52
N THR A 160 7.88 -15.60 -23.01
CA THR A 160 8.03 -16.95 -23.55
C THR A 160 6.71 -17.54 -24.07
N GLU A 161 5.64 -16.76 -24.05
CA GLU A 161 4.35 -17.19 -24.59
C GLU A 161 4.41 -17.22 -26.12
N THR A 162 3.61 -18.09 -26.74
CA THR A 162 3.60 -18.26 -28.21
C THR A 162 2.92 -17.12 -28.95
N ILE A 163 2.28 -16.21 -28.23
CA ILE A 163 1.53 -15.05 -28.73
C ILE A 163 2.05 -13.78 -28.04
N GLY A 164 1.81 -12.62 -28.65
CA GLY A 164 2.25 -11.34 -28.07
C GLY A 164 1.53 -10.99 -26.75
N PRO A 165 2.10 -10.08 -25.94
CA PRO A 165 1.52 -9.65 -24.67
C PRO A 165 0.07 -9.16 -24.75
N ILE A 166 -0.28 -8.35 -25.73
CA ILE A 166 -1.63 -7.81 -25.89
C ILE A 166 -2.60 -8.90 -26.32
N GLU A 167 -2.21 -9.74 -27.29
CA GLU A 167 -3.01 -10.89 -27.69
C GLU A 167 -3.24 -11.87 -26.54
N TYR A 168 -2.24 -12.08 -25.68
CA TYR A 168 -2.36 -12.89 -24.45
C TYR A 168 -3.42 -12.32 -23.51
N LEU A 169 -3.34 -11.02 -23.19
CA LEU A 169 -4.31 -10.34 -22.32
C LEU A 169 -5.72 -10.38 -22.91
N ARG A 170 -5.85 -10.13 -24.21
CA ARG A 170 -7.13 -10.17 -24.93
C ARG A 170 -7.78 -11.56 -24.88
N ARG A 171 -7.01 -12.63 -25.08
CA ARG A 171 -7.51 -14.01 -24.96
C ARG A 171 -7.91 -14.38 -23.54
N ALA A 172 -7.31 -13.75 -22.55
CA ALA A 172 -7.74 -13.83 -21.15
C ALA A 172 -8.96 -12.93 -20.84
N ASN A 173 -9.59 -12.32 -21.85
CA ASN A 173 -10.72 -11.39 -21.73
C ASN A 173 -10.40 -10.16 -20.86
N LEU A 174 -9.13 -9.74 -20.85
CA LEU A 174 -8.70 -8.55 -20.12
C LEU A 174 -8.70 -7.34 -21.05
N THR A 175 -9.30 -6.25 -20.60
CA THR A 175 -9.22 -4.97 -21.30
C THR A 175 -7.86 -4.34 -21.03
N VAL A 176 -7.26 -3.76 -22.07
CA VAL A 176 -6.02 -2.97 -21.95
C VAL A 176 -6.32 -1.52 -22.29
N LEU A 177 -6.03 -0.62 -21.36
CA LEU A 177 -6.19 0.81 -21.47
C LEU A 177 -4.83 1.48 -21.31
N ALA A 178 -4.36 2.16 -22.35
CA ALA A 178 -3.09 2.87 -22.33
C ALA A 178 -3.29 4.38 -22.13
N ARG A 179 -2.55 4.88 -21.15
CA ARG A 179 -2.35 6.24 -20.63
C ARG A 179 -1.09 6.99 -21.00
N ARG A 180 -1.06 8.33 -20.99
CA ARG A 180 0.14 9.08 -20.57
C ARG A 180 0.00 9.42 -19.09
N SER A 181 1.09 9.28 -18.31
CA SER A 181 1.09 9.64 -16.88
C SER A 181 0.77 11.12 -16.65
N ALA A 182 0.39 11.47 -15.42
CA ALA A 182 0.12 12.85 -15.03
C ALA A 182 1.39 13.62 -14.64
N LEU A 183 2.38 12.92 -14.08
CA LEU A 183 3.61 13.51 -13.55
C LEU A 183 4.81 13.22 -14.49
N GLU A 184 5.75 14.17 -14.55
CA GLU A 184 7.00 14.05 -15.31
C GLU A 184 8.01 13.14 -14.58
N PRO A 185 8.82 12.32 -15.29
CA PRO A 185 8.84 12.17 -16.75
C PRO A 185 7.57 11.51 -17.27
N LEU A 186 6.99 12.05 -18.34
CA LEU A 186 5.75 11.49 -18.87
C LEU A 186 5.97 10.12 -19.51
N VAL A 187 5.33 9.11 -18.92
CA VAL A 187 5.40 7.70 -19.30
C VAL A 187 4.12 7.29 -20.01
N TYR A 188 4.22 6.47 -21.06
CA TYR A 188 3.07 5.71 -21.54
C TYR A 188 2.87 4.47 -20.68
N PHE A 189 1.70 4.29 -20.10
CA PHE A 189 1.45 3.20 -19.18
C PHE A 189 0.08 2.57 -19.43
N ALA A 190 0.08 1.26 -19.62
CA ALA A 190 -1.09 0.44 -19.81
C ALA A 190 -1.49 -0.22 -18.49
N VAL A 191 -2.79 -0.16 -18.23
CA VAL A 191 -3.47 -0.79 -17.10
C VAL A 191 -4.71 -1.52 -17.60
N THR A 192 -5.39 -2.27 -16.73
CA THR A 192 -6.68 -2.85 -17.08
C THR A 192 -7.84 -1.91 -16.73
N ASP A 193 -9.07 -2.38 -16.91
CA ASP A 193 -10.27 -1.64 -16.52
C ASP A 193 -10.25 -1.39 -14.99
N PRO A 194 -10.37 -0.14 -14.52
CA PRO A 194 -10.39 0.18 -13.09
C PRO A 194 -11.58 -0.42 -12.33
N ALA A 195 -12.58 -0.99 -13.00
CA ALA A 195 -13.62 -1.79 -12.35
C ALA A 195 -13.23 -3.26 -12.09
N HIS A 196 -12.18 -3.75 -12.78
CA HIS A 196 -11.66 -5.11 -12.67
C HIS A 196 -10.46 -5.20 -11.74
N ASP A 197 -9.59 -4.19 -11.76
CA ASP A 197 -8.49 -4.01 -10.82
C ASP A 197 -8.69 -2.72 -10.01
N LEU A 198 -9.14 -2.90 -8.76
CA LEU A 198 -9.51 -1.85 -7.81
C LEU A 198 -8.30 -1.18 -7.13
N ASP A 199 -7.10 -1.64 -7.46
CA ASP A 199 -5.86 -1.21 -6.85
C ASP A 199 -5.03 -0.40 -7.85
N LEU A 200 -4.04 -1.03 -8.49
CA LEU A 200 -3.09 -0.36 -9.38
C LEU A 200 -3.81 0.37 -10.53
N SER A 201 -4.77 -0.28 -11.20
CA SER A 201 -5.47 0.29 -12.34
C SER A 201 -6.41 1.43 -11.93
N THR A 202 -7.16 1.30 -10.84
CA THR A 202 -7.97 2.40 -10.29
C THR A 202 -7.10 3.59 -9.86
N HIS A 203 -6.02 3.33 -9.13
CA HIS A 203 -5.09 4.35 -8.65
C HIS A 203 -4.49 5.11 -9.84
N PHE A 204 -3.97 4.38 -10.82
CA PHE A 204 -3.42 4.99 -12.01
C PHE A 204 -4.48 5.71 -12.85
N HIS A 205 -5.71 5.21 -12.94
CA HIS A 205 -6.82 5.87 -13.64
C HIS A 205 -7.21 7.21 -12.99
N ASN A 206 -7.23 7.26 -11.66
CA ASN A 206 -7.63 8.46 -10.93
C ASN A 206 -6.52 9.50 -10.87
N LEU A 207 -5.28 9.09 -10.62
CA LEU A 207 -4.17 10.02 -10.34
C LEU A 207 -3.18 10.19 -11.50
N GLY A 208 -3.13 9.23 -12.43
CA GLY A 208 -2.13 9.21 -13.51
C GLY A 208 -0.72 8.92 -13.03
N THR A 209 -0.61 8.36 -11.82
CA THR A 209 0.61 7.86 -11.19
C THR A 209 0.22 6.72 -10.25
N VAL A 210 1.17 5.86 -9.91
CA VAL A 210 1.01 4.84 -8.86
C VAL A 210 1.73 5.35 -7.62
N GLU A 211 1.10 5.26 -6.45
CA GLU A 211 1.65 5.66 -5.14
C GLU A 211 2.44 6.99 -5.17
N PRO A 212 1.77 8.15 -5.31
CA PRO A 212 2.43 9.42 -5.59
C PRO A 212 3.64 9.76 -4.69
N LEU A 213 3.53 9.51 -3.37
CA LEU A 213 4.59 9.81 -2.40
C LEU A 213 5.78 8.85 -2.53
N MET A 214 5.54 7.56 -2.77
CA MET A 214 6.64 6.60 -2.99
C MET A 214 7.30 6.81 -4.36
N SER A 215 6.51 7.15 -5.39
CA SER A 215 7.03 7.62 -6.69
C SER A 215 7.88 8.89 -6.57
N HIS A 216 7.47 9.83 -5.71
CA HIS A 216 8.21 11.06 -5.42
C HIS A 216 9.57 10.76 -4.78
N ILE A 217 9.61 9.92 -3.76
CA ILE A 217 10.85 9.50 -3.11
C ILE A 217 11.75 8.75 -4.10
N ALA A 218 11.19 7.79 -4.85
CA ALA A 218 11.92 7.04 -5.87
C ALA A 218 12.53 7.96 -6.92
N TYR A 219 11.81 8.99 -7.39
CA TYR A 219 12.36 10.00 -8.31
C TYR A 219 13.60 10.67 -7.72
N HIS A 220 13.56 11.16 -6.49
CA HIS A 220 14.70 11.84 -5.86
C HIS A 220 15.91 10.93 -5.64
N VAL A 221 15.65 9.69 -5.20
CA VAL A 221 16.68 8.66 -5.03
C VAL A 221 17.40 8.40 -6.35
N LEU A 222 16.64 8.22 -7.42
CA LEU A 222 17.12 7.76 -8.73
C LEU A 222 17.67 8.89 -9.61
N HIS A 223 17.17 10.12 -9.49
CA HIS A 223 17.47 11.20 -10.45
C HIS A 223 18.97 11.40 -10.69
N ALA A 224 19.74 11.61 -9.62
CA ALA A 224 21.19 11.82 -9.73
C ALA A 224 21.97 10.58 -10.19
N PRO A 225 21.80 9.37 -9.60
CA PRO A 225 22.54 8.19 -10.06
C PRO A 225 22.19 7.76 -11.49
N CYS A 226 20.94 7.92 -11.95
CA CYS A 226 20.55 7.53 -13.31
C CYS A 226 21.13 8.47 -14.38
N GLN A 227 21.33 9.76 -14.09
CA GLN A 227 21.84 10.75 -15.05
C GLN A 227 23.35 10.66 -15.31
N LYS A 228 24.13 10.05 -14.41
CA LYS A 228 25.61 9.97 -14.52
C LYS A 228 26.12 9.19 -15.75
N GLY A 229 25.23 8.62 -16.56
CA GLY A 229 25.54 7.99 -17.85
C GLY A 229 25.43 8.91 -19.09
N SER A 230 24.83 10.09 -18.97
CA SER A 230 24.58 11.00 -20.10
C SER A 230 25.65 12.10 -20.17
N SER A 231 26.90 11.74 -20.47
CA SER A 231 27.90 12.73 -20.86
C SER A 231 27.75 13.02 -22.36
N SER A 232 27.06 14.11 -22.69
CA SER A 232 26.91 14.69 -24.03
C SER A 232 28.18 15.38 -24.58
N THR A 233 29.36 15.06 -24.04
CA THR A 233 30.64 15.54 -24.55
C THR A 233 31.37 14.40 -25.24
N GLY A 234 31.42 14.45 -26.58
CA GLY A 234 31.99 13.43 -27.46
C GLY A 234 33.48 13.15 -27.26
N GLN A 235 33.84 12.42 -26.21
CA GLN A 235 35.13 11.77 -26.09
C GLN A 235 34.95 10.29 -25.72
N HIS A 236 35.32 9.45 -26.67
CA HIS A 236 35.36 8.00 -26.56
C HIS A 236 36.36 7.58 -25.46
N SER A 237 35.89 7.41 -24.23
CA SER A 237 36.61 6.57 -23.26
C SER A 237 36.16 5.12 -23.43
N ARG A 238 37.02 4.29 -24.03
CA ARG A 238 36.84 2.85 -24.23
C ARG A 238 37.13 2.03 -22.96
N THR A 239 36.64 2.50 -21.80
CA THR A 239 36.62 1.75 -20.54
C THR A 239 35.17 1.58 -20.12
N ALA A 240 34.54 0.51 -20.62
CA ALA A 240 33.12 0.23 -20.46
C ALA A 240 32.76 -0.16 -19.01
N ALA A 241 32.33 0.84 -18.23
CA ALA A 241 31.38 0.70 -17.13
C ALA A 241 30.42 1.92 -17.14
N ALA A 242 30.01 2.30 -18.35
CA ALA A 242 29.29 3.55 -18.63
C ALA A 242 27.78 3.31 -18.69
N GLY A 243 26.99 4.10 -17.94
CA GLY A 243 25.62 4.43 -18.40
C GLY A 243 24.44 4.41 -17.42
N GLY A 244 24.57 4.92 -16.19
CA GLY A 244 23.44 5.17 -15.27
C GLY A 244 23.31 4.17 -14.12
N GLY A 245 22.76 4.61 -12.98
CA GLY A 245 22.58 3.79 -11.76
C GLY A 245 21.76 2.52 -11.98
N LEU A 246 21.87 1.57 -11.04
CA LEU A 246 21.10 0.32 -11.05
C LEU A 246 19.92 0.39 -10.07
N MET A 247 18.73 0.07 -10.56
CA MET A 247 17.54 -0.23 -9.75
C MET A 247 17.21 -1.73 -9.81
N LEU A 248 16.85 -2.29 -8.66
CA LEU A 248 16.23 -3.61 -8.56
C LEU A 248 14.76 -3.42 -8.19
N ASP A 249 13.86 -4.04 -8.95
CA ASP A 249 12.41 -3.93 -8.77
C ASP A 249 11.81 -5.33 -8.53
N VAL A 250 11.55 -5.67 -7.26
CA VAL A 250 11.02 -6.99 -6.87
C VAL A 250 9.53 -6.87 -6.58
N GLY A 251 8.71 -7.58 -7.34
CA GLY A 251 7.27 -7.35 -7.39
C GLY A 251 6.94 -6.17 -8.30
N ALA A 252 7.42 -6.25 -9.55
CA ALA A 252 7.32 -5.13 -10.48
C ALA A 252 5.89 -4.89 -10.98
N ASN A 253 5.01 -5.90 -10.90
CA ASN A 253 3.63 -5.85 -11.36
C ASN A 253 3.56 -5.34 -12.82
N PHE A 254 2.82 -4.27 -13.12
CA PHE A 254 2.76 -3.69 -14.49
C PHE A 254 4.00 -2.84 -14.85
N GLY A 255 4.96 -2.71 -13.94
CA GLY A 255 6.28 -2.14 -14.19
C GLY A 255 6.41 -0.64 -13.96
N TRP A 256 5.51 0.00 -13.19
CA TRP A 256 5.50 1.47 -13.03
C TRP A 256 6.87 2.03 -12.63
N TYR A 257 7.45 1.50 -11.55
CA TYR A 257 8.74 1.96 -11.01
C TYR A 257 9.91 1.62 -11.95
N SER A 258 9.91 0.43 -12.54
CA SER A 258 10.88 0.04 -13.57
C SER A 258 10.91 1.00 -14.77
N ILE A 259 9.74 1.36 -15.31
CA ILE A 259 9.64 2.27 -16.44
C ILE A 259 10.11 3.67 -16.05
N MET A 260 9.69 4.17 -14.88
CA MET A 260 10.15 5.47 -14.35
C MET A 260 11.67 5.52 -14.20
N ALA A 261 12.28 4.51 -13.57
CA ALA A 261 13.73 4.46 -13.36
C ALA A 261 14.51 4.41 -14.68
N ALA A 262 14.06 3.60 -15.63
CA ALA A 262 14.69 3.50 -16.94
C ALA A 262 14.56 4.80 -17.75
N MET A 263 13.43 5.51 -17.65
CA MET A 263 13.25 6.84 -18.25
C MET A 263 14.18 7.90 -17.64
N LEU A 264 14.55 7.76 -16.35
CA LEU A 264 15.57 8.60 -15.71
C LEU A 264 16.99 8.22 -16.16
N GLY A 265 17.17 7.10 -16.87
CA GLY A 265 18.44 6.63 -17.41
C GLY A 265 19.03 5.40 -16.69
N CYS A 266 18.40 4.92 -15.62
CA CYS A 266 18.90 3.77 -14.87
C CYS A 266 18.77 2.48 -15.66
N ARG A 267 19.67 1.53 -15.37
CA ARG A 267 19.44 0.12 -15.69
C ARG A 267 18.54 -0.48 -14.61
N VAL A 268 17.69 -1.40 -15.02
CA VAL A 268 16.71 -2.04 -14.13
C VAL A 268 16.78 -3.55 -14.30
N ILE A 269 16.82 -4.28 -13.19
CA ILE A 269 16.50 -5.70 -13.16
C ILE A 269 15.20 -5.83 -12.38
N ALA A 270 14.17 -6.38 -13.02
CA ALA A 270 12.82 -6.44 -12.49
C ALA A 270 12.32 -7.88 -12.41
N TRP A 271 11.66 -8.24 -11.32
CA TRP A 271 11.07 -9.54 -11.09
C TRP A 271 9.55 -9.43 -11.03
N GLU A 272 8.89 -10.14 -11.93
CA GLU A 272 7.44 -10.30 -11.93
C GLU A 272 7.11 -11.72 -12.40
N PRO A 273 6.59 -12.60 -11.54
CA PRO A 273 6.27 -13.99 -11.91
C PRO A 273 4.89 -14.17 -12.57
N VAL A 274 3.94 -13.25 -12.39
CA VAL A 274 2.56 -13.38 -12.88
C VAL A 274 2.50 -13.02 -14.37
N THR A 275 2.24 -14.00 -15.24
CA THR A 275 2.30 -13.79 -16.70
C THR A 275 1.40 -12.66 -17.20
N ALA A 276 0.18 -12.51 -16.65
CA ALA A 276 -0.71 -11.41 -17.03
C ALA A 276 -0.11 -10.03 -16.67
N PHE A 277 0.52 -9.90 -15.51
CA PHE A 277 1.13 -8.64 -15.07
C PHE A 277 2.37 -8.33 -15.92
N ARG A 278 3.18 -9.36 -16.20
CA ARG A 278 4.28 -9.26 -17.17
C ARG A 278 3.81 -8.85 -18.56
N ALA A 279 2.62 -9.25 -18.99
CA ALA A 279 2.12 -8.87 -20.30
C ALA A 279 1.90 -7.35 -20.40
N PHE A 280 1.30 -6.73 -19.37
CA PHE A 280 1.24 -5.27 -19.27
C PHE A 280 2.63 -4.65 -19.20
N PHE A 281 3.53 -5.23 -18.39
CA PHE A 281 4.89 -4.73 -18.23
C PHE A 281 5.69 -4.77 -19.54
N GLU A 282 5.67 -5.89 -20.28
CA GLU A 282 6.35 -6.03 -21.58
C GLU A 282 5.83 -5.03 -22.61
N TYR A 283 4.50 -4.84 -22.69
CA TYR A 283 3.92 -3.78 -23.52
C TYR A 283 4.42 -2.39 -23.08
N ASN A 284 4.44 -2.10 -21.79
CA ASN A 284 4.93 -0.83 -21.25
C ASN A 284 6.42 -0.61 -21.57
N ILE A 285 7.26 -1.63 -21.46
CA ILE A 285 8.68 -1.55 -21.85
C ILE A 285 8.81 -1.22 -23.33
N ALA A 286 8.11 -1.96 -24.19
CA ALA A 286 8.18 -1.78 -25.63
C ALA A 286 7.64 -0.41 -26.06
N ARG A 287 6.48 0.01 -25.53
CA ARG A 287 5.82 1.27 -25.84
C ARG A 287 6.66 2.50 -25.50
N ASN A 288 7.49 2.40 -24.47
CA ASN A 288 8.45 3.44 -24.06
C ASN A 288 9.86 3.22 -24.62
N LYS A 289 10.10 2.14 -25.40
CA LYS A 289 11.40 1.77 -26.01
C LYS A 289 12.53 1.50 -25.01
N LEU A 290 12.20 0.88 -23.88
CA LEU A 290 13.14 0.70 -22.74
C LEU A 290 13.77 -0.70 -22.65
N HIS A 291 13.62 -1.54 -23.68
CA HIS A 291 14.14 -2.92 -23.70
C HIS A 291 15.65 -3.04 -23.47
N HIS A 292 16.41 -1.98 -23.75
CA HIS A 292 17.87 -1.93 -23.57
C HIS A 292 18.29 -1.51 -22.15
N LYS A 293 17.34 -1.03 -21.33
CA LYS A 293 17.57 -0.62 -19.94
C LYS A 293 16.96 -1.58 -18.92
N ILE A 294 15.90 -2.31 -19.29
CA ILE A 294 15.13 -3.15 -18.37
C ILE A 294 15.33 -4.63 -18.72
N GLN A 295 15.81 -5.40 -17.74
CA GLN A 295 15.83 -6.86 -17.78
C GLN A 295 14.70 -7.41 -16.91
N VAL A 296 13.75 -8.13 -17.52
CA VAL A 296 12.64 -8.78 -16.80
C VAL A 296 13.03 -10.22 -16.44
N ARG A 297 12.67 -10.66 -15.24
CA ARG A 297 12.86 -12.02 -14.72
C ARG A 297 11.52 -12.55 -14.22
N ARG A 298 11.24 -13.83 -14.50
CA ARG A 298 9.96 -14.51 -14.17
C ARG A 298 10.01 -15.34 -12.88
N SER A 299 11.15 -15.33 -12.21
CA SER A 299 11.36 -16.07 -10.96
C SER A 299 10.76 -15.29 -9.78
N ALA A 300 10.38 -16.00 -8.72
CA ALA A 300 10.20 -15.38 -7.42
C ALA A 300 11.58 -15.07 -6.80
N VAL A 301 11.70 -13.95 -6.11
CA VAL A 301 12.89 -13.66 -5.29
C VAL A 301 12.68 -14.23 -3.89
N VAL A 302 13.65 -15.00 -3.42
CA VAL A 302 13.51 -15.86 -2.23
C VAL A 302 14.79 -15.90 -1.41
N GLN A 303 14.71 -16.43 -0.19
CA GLN A 303 15.87 -16.63 0.68
C GLN A 303 16.79 -17.76 0.19
N HIS A 304 16.22 -18.84 -0.35
CA HIS A 304 16.94 -20.02 -0.81
C HIS A 304 16.55 -20.34 -2.24
N ALA A 305 17.53 -20.30 -3.15
CA ALA A 305 17.27 -20.57 -4.56
C ALA A 305 16.73 -21.99 -4.76
N SER A 306 15.89 -22.14 -5.78
CA SER A 306 15.46 -23.46 -6.21
C SER A 306 16.61 -24.26 -6.81
N ALA A 307 16.54 -25.58 -6.69
CA ALA A 307 17.39 -26.45 -7.50
C ALA A 307 17.15 -26.16 -9.01
N PRO A 308 18.15 -26.33 -9.89
CA PRO A 308 17.99 -26.08 -11.32
C PRO A 308 16.78 -26.82 -11.89
N GLY A 309 15.86 -26.08 -12.52
CA GLY A 309 14.63 -26.62 -13.11
C GLY A 309 13.49 -26.92 -12.12
N ALA A 310 13.68 -26.71 -10.81
CA ALA A 310 12.65 -26.98 -9.80
C ALA A 310 11.77 -25.73 -9.58
N ALA A 311 10.49 -25.80 -9.98
CA ALA A 311 9.51 -24.74 -9.72
C ALA A 311 8.84 -24.96 -8.35
N ASN A 312 9.56 -24.62 -7.27
CA ASN A 312 9.17 -24.95 -5.90
C ASN A 312 8.27 -23.91 -5.21
N TYR A 313 7.99 -22.79 -5.88
CA TYR A 313 7.16 -21.73 -5.34
C TYR A 313 5.88 -21.61 -6.15
N THR A 314 4.76 -21.45 -5.46
CA THR A 314 3.47 -21.13 -6.09
C THR A 314 3.18 -19.66 -5.84
N VAL A 315 3.03 -18.86 -6.88
CA VAL A 315 2.46 -17.52 -6.78
C VAL A 315 0.98 -17.60 -7.12
N VAL A 316 0.13 -16.98 -6.32
CA VAL A 316 -1.31 -16.94 -6.53
C VAL A 316 -1.72 -15.51 -6.80
N ALA A 317 -2.45 -15.28 -7.90
CA ALA A 317 -2.92 -13.96 -8.29
C ALA A 317 -4.46 -13.94 -8.40
N PRO A 318 -5.12 -12.85 -7.99
CA PRO A 318 -6.52 -12.63 -8.27
C PRO A 318 -6.74 -12.33 -9.76
N GLN A 319 -7.96 -12.57 -10.22
CA GLN A 319 -8.46 -12.24 -11.55
C GLN A 319 -9.39 -11.03 -11.54
N ARG A 320 -9.82 -10.60 -10.36
CA ARG A 320 -10.67 -9.44 -10.11
C ARG A 320 -10.40 -8.90 -8.70
N GLY A 321 -10.59 -7.60 -8.51
CA GLY A 321 -10.43 -6.97 -7.20
C GLY A 321 -9.08 -6.30 -7.05
N VAL A 322 -8.37 -6.54 -5.95
CA VAL A 322 -7.10 -5.88 -5.64
C VAL A 322 -5.95 -6.69 -6.24
N TRP A 323 -5.53 -6.38 -7.48
CA TRP A 323 -4.55 -7.21 -8.18
C TRP A 323 -3.15 -7.17 -7.59
N GLY A 324 -2.80 -6.10 -6.85
CA GLY A 324 -1.55 -6.00 -6.10
C GLY A 324 -1.29 -7.22 -5.21
N THR A 325 -2.33 -7.77 -4.60
CA THR A 325 -2.27 -8.87 -3.60
C THR A 325 -1.70 -10.22 -4.09
N ALA A 326 -1.26 -10.31 -5.34
CA ALA A 326 -0.59 -11.48 -5.87
C ALA A 326 0.64 -11.82 -5.03
N SER A 327 0.65 -13.01 -4.45
CA SER A 327 1.60 -13.36 -3.38
C SER A 327 2.02 -14.82 -3.44
N VAL A 328 3.19 -15.11 -2.88
CA VAL A 328 3.65 -16.49 -2.68
C VAL A 328 2.64 -17.22 -1.79
N ASN A 329 2.21 -18.40 -2.24
CA ASN A 329 1.17 -19.24 -1.65
C ASN A 329 -0.22 -18.59 -1.51
N GLY A 330 -0.42 -17.38 -2.07
CA GLY A 330 -1.66 -16.61 -1.90
C GLY A 330 -1.85 -16.03 -0.51
N SER A 331 -0.74 -15.78 0.20
CA SER A 331 -0.76 -15.32 1.58
C SER A 331 -1.43 -13.97 1.80
N ASN A 332 -1.57 -13.12 0.76
CA ASN A 332 -2.31 -11.85 0.82
C ASN A 332 -3.66 -11.84 0.06
N ILE A 333 -4.10 -12.97 -0.49
CA ILE A 333 -5.39 -13.01 -1.20
C ILE A 333 -6.53 -12.67 -0.24
N ASP A 334 -7.38 -11.72 -0.64
CA ASP A 334 -8.62 -11.39 0.06
C ASP A 334 -9.76 -12.29 -0.45
N ALA A 335 -10.14 -13.28 0.34
CA ALA A 335 -11.23 -14.20 0.02
C ALA A 335 -12.62 -13.55 0.10
N SER A 336 -12.74 -12.34 0.67
CA SER A 336 -14.00 -11.60 0.74
C SER A 336 -14.34 -10.91 -0.59
N VAL A 337 -13.34 -10.70 -1.45
CA VAL A 337 -13.52 -10.13 -2.77
C VAL A 337 -13.87 -11.25 -3.76
N ASP A 338 -15.01 -11.11 -4.43
CA ASP A 338 -15.44 -12.06 -5.45
C ASP A 338 -14.48 -12.05 -6.65
N ASN A 339 -13.66 -13.10 -6.73
CA ASN A 339 -12.68 -13.32 -7.78
C ASN A 339 -13.31 -13.74 -9.13
N GLN A 340 -14.61 -14.08 -9.14
CA GLN A 340 -15.36 -14.53 -10.33
C GLN A 340 -14.69 -15.66 -11.12
N GLY A 341 -14.15 -16.63 -10.38
CA GLY A 341 -13.44 -17.77 -10.92
C GLY A 341 -12.37 -18.28 -9.96
N PRO A 342 -11.65 -19.36 -10.31
CA PRO A 342 -10.51 -19.81 -9.52
C PRO A 342 -9.38 -18.76 -9.55
N TYR A 343 -8.61 -18.65 -8.49
CA TYR A 343 -7.38 -17.85 -8.51
C TYR A 343 -6.39 -18.42 -9.54
N GLN A 344 -5.61 -17.55 -10.19
CA GLN A 344 -4.51 -18.01 -11.05
C GLN A 344 -3.36 -18.48 -10.17
N ARG A 345 -2.71 -19.57 -10.58
CA ARG A 345 -1.60 -20.18 -9.85
C ARG A 345 -0.44 -20.39 -10.79
N PHE A 346 0.74 -19.92 -10.39
CA PHE A 346 1.95 -19.95 -11.18
C PHE A 346 3.02 -20.70 -10.40
N ASN A 347 3.45 -21.84 -10.93
CA ASN A 347 4.61 -22.54 -10.39
C ASN A 347 5.87 -21.90 -10.96
N VAL A 348 6.67 -21.31 -10.09
CA VAL A 348 7.86 -20.54 -10.47
C VAL A 348 9.11 -21.04 -9.76
N THR A 349 10.23 -20.87 -10.43
CA THR A 349 11.56 -21.03 -9.82
C THR A 349 11.82 -19.88 -8.87
N GLY A 350 12.50 -20.17 -7.77
CA GLY A 350 13.01 -19.16 -6.85
C GLY A 350 14.49 -18.86 -7.09
N GLU A 351 14.89 -17.60 -6.96
CA GLU A 351 16.28 -17.18 -6.94
C GLU A 351 16.55 -16.15 -5.84
N THR A 352 17.80 -16.05 -5.38
CA THR A 352 18.20 -15.01 -4.41
C THR A 352 18.72 -13.77 -5.13
N LEU A 353 18.62 -12.58 -4.53
CA LEU A 353 19.22 -11.37 -5.10
C LEU A 353 20.74 -11.48 -5.23
N ASP A 354 21.42 -12.08 -4.23
CA ASP A 354 22.86 -12.31 -4.28
C ASP A 354 23.28 -13.12 -5.53
N GLN A 355 22.59 -14.24 -5.78
CA GLN A 355 22.83 -15.08 -6.96
C GLN A 355 22.56 -14.33 -8.27
N ALA A 356 21.44 -13.63 -8.37
CA ALA A 356 21.06 -12.95 -9.61
C ALA A 356 22.08 -11.87 -10.00
N LEU A 357 22.56 -11.11 -9.02
CA LEU A 357 23.55 -10.05 -9.23
C LEU A 357 24.94 -10.64 -9.52
N GLN A 358 25.32 -11.73 -8.84
CA GLN A 358 26.56 -12.44 -9.14
C GLN A 358 26.59 -12.97 -10.58
N GLN A 359 25.50 -13.58 -11.05
CA GLN A 359 25.38 -14.06 -12.43
C GLN A 359 25.49 -12.91 -13.43
N GLN A 360 24.83 -11.78 -13.14
CA GLN A 360 24.90 -10.59 -13.99
C GLN A 360 26.32 -10.04 -14.06
N GLN A 361 27.02 -9.96 -12.92
CA GLN A 361 28.40 -9.49 -12.85
C GLN A 361 29.33 -10.37 -13.70
N GLN A 362 29.16 -11.69 -13.63
CA GLN A 362 29.92 -12.65 -14.44
C GLN A 362 29.66 -12.51 -15.93
N GLN A 363 28.38 -12.37 -16.33
CA GLN A 363 27.99 -12.20 -17.74
C GLN A 363 28.52 -10.90 -18.35
N GLN A 364 28.69 -9.86 -17.52
CA GLN A 364 29.21 -8.56 -17.95
C GLN A 364 30.73 -8.42 -17.75
N GLU A 365 31.43 -9.50 -17.36
CA GLU A 365 32.88 -9.50 -17.07
C GLU A 365 33.31 -8.38 -16.11
N GLN A 366 32.40 -7.98 -15.20
CA GLN A 366 32.63 -6.86 -14.30
C GLN A 366 33.57 -7.25 -13.16
N GLN A 367 34.67 -6.52 -13.03
CA GLN A 367 35.68 -6.78 -11.99
C GLN A 367 35.22 -6.37 -10.57
N GLN A 368 34.28 -5.42 -10.46
CA GLN A 368 33.78 -4.93 -9.18
C GLN A 368 32.25 -5.08 -9.10
N PRO A 369 31.71 -5.33 -7.90
CA PRO A 369 30.27 -5.37 -7.71
C PRO A 369 29.67 -3.99 -7.92
N GLU A 370 28.59 -3.92 -8.68
CA GLU A 370 27.87 -2.69 -8.92
C GLU A 370 27.02 -2.28 -7.71
N ARG A 371 26.99 -0.98 -7.40
CA ARG A 371 26.09 -0.44 -6.37
C ARG A 371 24.66 -0.34 -6.89
N ILE A 372 23.73 -0.67 -6.03
CA ILE A 372 22.29 -0.60 -6.25
C ILE A 372 21.78 0.71 -5.65
N ALA A 373 21.39 1.64 -6.52
CA ALA A 373 20.89 2.94 -6.11
C ALA A 373 19.54 2.81 -5.38
N LEU A 374 18.70 1.89 -5.83
CA LEU A 374 17.40 1.59 -5.22
C LEU A 374 17.04 0.12 -5.36
N LEU A 375 16.65 -0.51 -4.25
CA LEU A 375 15.92 -1.77 -4.21
C LEU A 375 14.46 -1.47 -3.84
N LYS A 376 13.52 -1.71 -4.76
CA LYS A 376 12.08 -1.65 -4.48
C LYS A 376 11.57 -3.06 -4.15
N LEU A 377 10.84 -3.19 -3.05
CA LEU A 377 10.25 -4.45 -2.57
C LEU A 377 8.76 -4.27 -2.33
N ASP A 378 7.96 -5.09 -3.00
CA ASP A 378 6.50 -5.04 -2.89
C ASP A 378 5.99 -6.43 -3.27
N VAL A 379 6.15 -7.34 -2.31
CA VAL A 379 5.95 -8.77 -2.52
C VAL A 379 4.95 -9.33 -1.52
N GLU A 380 4.09 -8.44 -1.02
CA GLU A 380 2.88 -8.79 -0.30
C GLU A 380 3.20 -9.68 0.92
N GLY A 381 4.11 -9.20 1.77
CA GLY A 381 4.49 -9.84 3.04
C GLY A 381 5.67 -10.82 2.92
N PHE A 382 6.26 -10.97 1.73
CA PHE A 382 7.42 -11.83 1.49
C PHE A 382 8.76 -11.06 1.57
N GLU A 383 8.74 -9.80 2.01
CA GLU A 383 9.91 -8.90 2.08
C GLU A 383 11.03 -9.45 2.96
N PRO A 384 10.77 -10.06 4.15
CA PRO A 384 11.84 -10.62 4.97
C PRO A 384 12.65 -11.70 4.24
N GLN A 385 11.97 -12.54 3.45
CA GLN A 385 12.58 -13.62 2.68
C GLN A 385 13.41 -13.06 1.53
N VAL A 386 12.94 -12.00 0.86
CA VAL A 386 13.70 -11.32 -0.19
C VAL A 386 14.98 -10.71 0.37
N LEU A 387 14.89 -9.97 1.49
CA LEU A 387 16.06 -9.35 2.12
C LEU A 387 17.04 -10.38 2.69
N ALA A 388 16.54 -11.51 3.21
CA ALA A 388 17.40 -12.62 3.61
C ALA A 388 18.16 -13.23 2.42
N GLY A 389 17.59 -13.23 1.22
CA GLY A 389 18.25 -13.58 -0.04
C GLY A 389 19.20 -12.51 -0.61
N ALA A 390 19.32 -11.36 0.05
CA ALA A 390 20.23 -10.26 -0.28
C ALA A 390 21.34 -10.08 0.76
N HIS A 391 21.65 -11.16 1.51
CA HIS A 391 22.55 -11.12 2.66
C HIS A 391 23.93 -10.53 2.31
N GLN A 392 24.55 -10.98 1.22
CA GLN A 392 25.86 -10.49 0.80
C GLN A 392 25.79 -9.05 0.31
N LEU A 393 24.74 -8.67 -0.42
CA LEU A 393 24.54 -7.29 -0.87
C LEU A 393 24.42 -6.32 0.31
N LEU A 394 23.65 -6.69 1.34
CA LEU A 394 23.49 -5.90 2.57
C LEU A 394 24.78 -5.85 3.39
N GLN A 395 25.44 -6.99 3.59
CA GLN A 395 26.70 -7.09 4.35
C GLN A 395 27.81 -6.25 3.70
N LYS A 396 27.90 -6.27 2.37
CA LYS A 396 28.87 -5.47 1.59
C LYS A 396 28.43 -4.02 1.39
N GLN A 397 27.28 -3.62 1.93
CA GLN A 397 26.73 -2.26 1.81
C GLN A 397 26.60 -1.78 0.35
N LEU A 398 26.18 -2.68 -0.52
CA LEU A 398 26.00 -2.42 -1.96
C LEU A 398 24.65 -1.80 -2.30
N ILE A 399 23.70 -1.76 -1.36
CA ILE A 399 22.38 -1.17 -1.53
C ILE A 399 22.33 0.17 -0.80
N ASP A 400 22.12 1.26 -1.55
CA ASP A 400 22.12 2.62 -1.00
C ASP A 400 20.73 3.02 -0.46
N ASN A 401 19.65 2.58 -1.12
CA ASN A 401 18.27 2.83 -0.71
C ASN A 401 17.39 1.59 -0.88
N ILE A 402 16.40 1.44 0.00
CA ILE A 402 15.34 0.45 -0.10
C ILE A 402 14.00 1.17 0.06
N LEU A 403 13.08 0.95 -0.87
CA LEU A 403 11.67 1.31 -0.70
C LEU A 403 10.89 0.01 -0.60
N LEU A 404 10.22 -0.21 0.51
CA LEU A 404 9.52 -1.47 0.74
C LEU A 404 8.11 -1.27 1.25
N GLU A 405 7.21 -2.12 0.77
CA GLU A 405 5.92 -2.34 1.41
C GLU A 405 6.13 -3.11 2.73
N TYR A 406 5.45 -2.68 3.79
CA TYR A 406 5.48 -3.29 5.11
C TYR A 406 4.07 -3.77 5.45
N SER A 407 3.87 -5.09 5.34
CA SER A 407 2.56 -5.74 5.40
C SER A 407 2.44 -6.79 6.53
N PRO A 408 2.60 -6.38 7.81
CA PRO A 408 2.60 -7.32 8.94
C PRO A 408 1.25 -8.05 9.13
N HIS A 409 0.14 -7.45 8.70
CA HIS A 409 -1.20 -8.05 8.74
C HIS A 409 -1.29 -9.42 8.06
N ILE A 410 -0.44 -9.66 7.08
CA ILE A 410 -0.36 -10.93 6.35
C ILE A 410 0.14 -12.04 7.26
N VAL A 411 1.17 -11.76 8.06
CA VAL A 411 1.70 -12.73 9.02
C VAL A 411 0.76 -12.85 10.21
N GLU A 412 0.14 -11.75 10.65
CA GLU A 412 -0.92 -11.75 11.69
C GLU A 412 -2.07 -12.71 11.36
N ARG A 413 -2.44 -12.85 10.08
CA ARG A 413 -3.55 -13.71 9.64
C ARG A 413 -3.13 -15.13 9.22
N THR A 414 -1.90 -15.32 8.73
CA THR A 414 -1.46 -16.60 8.13
C THR A 414 -0.47 -17.40 8.98
N ASP A 415 0.36 -16.73 9.79
CA ASP A 415 1.45 -17.37 10.51
C ASP A 415 1.88 -16.56 11.75
N ILE A 416 0.99 -16.48 12.74
CA ILE A 416 1.23 -15.75 14.00
C ILE A 416 2.55 -16.18 14.67
N SER A 417 2.96 -17.45 14.52
CA SER A 417 4.21 -17.97 15.10
C SER A 417 5.47 -17.26 14.60
N ASN A 418 5.40 -16.65 13.41
CA ASN A 418 6.51 -15.94 12.77
C ASN A 418 6.30 -14.42 12.71
N LEU A 419 5.35 -13.87 13.49
CA LEU A 419 5.02 -12.43 13.47
C LEU A 419 6.24 -11.53 13.68
N SER A 420 7.19 -11.95 14.53
CA SER A 420 8.41 -11.17 14.81
C SER A 420 9.33 -10.99 13.61
N ARG A 421 9.18 -11.77 12.51
CA ARG A 421 10.03 -11.61 11.31
C ARG A 421 9.92 -10.22 10.69
N MET A 422 8.73 -9.62 10.72
CA MET A 422 8.48 -8.30 10.13
C MET A 422 9.24 -7.18 10.86
N PRO A 423 9.08 -6.96 12.19
CA PRO A 423 9.86 -5.95 12.89
C PRO A 423 11.36 -6.30 12.97
N ARG A 424 11.74 -7.59 13.03
CA ARG A 424 13.17 -8.00 13.00
C ARG A 424 13.85 -7.66 11.66
N MET A 425 13.12 -7.69 10.55
CA MET A 425 13.62 -7.25 9.25
C MET A 425 14.02 -5.77 9.29
N LEU A 426 13.16 -4.90 9.81
CA LEU A 426 13.44 -3.46 9.94
C LEU A 426 14.58 -3.18 10.94
N LEU A 427 14.62 -3.89 12.07
CA LEU A 427 15.75 -3.83 13.01
C LEU A 427 17.08 -4.21 12.36
N SER A 428 17.07 -5.22 11.49
CA SER A 428 18.27 -5.64 10.75
C SER A 428 18.75 -4.56 9.78
N LEU A 429 17.83 -3.79 9.18
CA LEU A 429 18.20 -2.65 8.33
C LEU A 429 18.81 -1.51 9.16
N LEU A 430 18.25 -1.18 10.33
CA LEU A 430 18.84 -0.21 11.25
C LEU A 430 20.25 -0.63 11.67
N ALA A 431 20.44 -1.90 12.06
CA ALA A 431 21.74 -2.46 12.41
C ALA A 431 22.74 -2.45 11.23
N ALA A 432 22.25 -2.56 9.99
CA ALA A 432 23.04 -2.46 8.77
C ALA A 432 23.38 -1.00 8.36
N GLY A 433 23.02 -0.01 9.18
CA GLY A 433 23.36 1.40 9.00
C GLY A 433 22.35 2.22 8.19
N PHE A 434 21.15 1.69 7.94
CA PHE A 434 20.08 2.48 7.33
C PHE A 434 19.38 3.36 8.39
N LYS A 435 18.90 4.53 7.97
CA LYS A 435 17.81 5.25 8.63
C LYS A 435 16.50 4.86 7.96
N LEU A 436 15.42 4.82 8.73
CA LEU A 436 14.10 4.37 8.26
C LEU A 436 13.07 5.49 8.45
N GLY A 437 12.33 5.81 7.40
CA GLY A 437 11.21 6.76 7.43
C GLY A 437 9.91 6.08 7.02
N HIS A 438 8.85 6.36 7.77
CA HIS A 438 7.50 5.89 7.46
C HIS A 438 6.88 6.75 6.36
N ILE A 439 6.44 6.11 5.28
CA ILE A 439 5.71 6.76 4.19
C ILE A 439 4.22 6.66 4.50
N THR A 440 3.65 7.71 5.09
CA THR A 440 2.23 7.76 5.41
C THR A 440 1.36 7.63 4.16
N ARG A 441 0.24 6.92 4.28
CA ARG A 441 -0.78 6.82 3.22
C ARG A 441 -1.60 8.10 3.09
N ARG A 442 -2.06 8.42 1.87
CA ARG A 442 -2.87 9.63 1.56
C ARG A 442 -4.12 9.74 2.44
N ASP A 443 -4.84 8.63 2.61
CA ASP A 443 -6.08 8.58 3.41
C ASP A 443 -5.85 8.88 4.90
N PHE A 444 -4.59 8.81 5.36
CA PHE A 444 -4.16 9.03 6.74
C PHE A 444 -3.33 10.30 6.90
N GLY A 445 -3.56 11.30 6.03
CA GLY A 445 -3.00 12.63 6.17
C GLY A 445 -1.69 12.86 5.41
N ALA A 446 -1.27 11.93 4.53
CA ALA A 446 -0.15 12.22 3.64
C ALA A 446 -0.49 13.33 2.65
N ARG A 447 0.51 14.18 2.40
CA ARG A 447 0.41 15.31 1.47
C ARG A 447 0.16 14.83 0.03
N GLU A 448 -0.57 15.63 -0.72
CA GLU A 448 -0.67 15.47 -2.18
C GLU A 448 0.63 15.90 -2.88
N VAL A 449 1.21 14.99 -3.66
CA VAL A 449 2.37 15.26 -4.52
C VAL A 449 1.90 15.94 -5.80
N ARG A 450 2.36 17.16 -6.05
CA ARG A 450 1.97 17.93 -7.26
C ARG A 450 2.96 17.75 -8.40
N SER A 451 4.22 17.44 -8.08
CA SER A 451 5.29 17.19 -9.03
C SER A 451 6.33 16.26 -8.41
N LEU A 452 6.85 15.29 -9.16
CA LEU A 452 7.94 14.43 -8.67
C LEU A 452 9.24 15.20 -8.39
N SER A 453 9.40 16.40 -8.96
CA SER A 453 10.59 17.24 -8.75
C SER A 453 10.50 18.17 -7.54
N GLU A 454 9.32 18.32 -6.93
CA GLU A 454 9.17 19.18 -5.75
C GLU A 454 10.04 18.68 -4.58
N PRO A 455 10.45 19.54 -3.63
CA PRO A 455 11.31 19.12 -2.53
C PRO A 455 10.76 17.95 -1.70
N LEU A 456 11.67 17.11 -1.19
CA LEU A 456 11.33 16.10 -0.20
C LEU A 456 10.92 16.74 1.12
N GLU A 457 10.01 16.08 1.82
CA GLU A 457 9.60 16.41 3.19
C GLU A 457 10.17 15.40 4.16
N MET A 458 10.24 15.82 5.42
CA MET A 458 10.69 14.98 6.51
C MET A 458 9.64 13.93 6.85
N LEU A 459 10.03 12.66 6.87
CA LEU A 459 9.19 11.53 7.24
C LEU A 459 9.34 11.20 8.72
N PRO A 460 8.26 10.76 9.40
CA PRO A 460 8.37 10.21 10.75
C PRO A 460 9.39 9.07 10.80
N ALA A 461 10.29 9.12 11.78
CA ALA A 461 11.38 8.15 11.88
C ALA A 461 10.89 6.83 12.51
N VAL A 462 11.22 5.70 11.87
CA VAL A 462 11.03 4.37 12.45
C VAL A 462 12.29 4.00 13.23
N THR A 463 12.18 3.95 14.56
CA THR A 463 13.34 3.74 15.45
C THR A 463 13.40 2.33 16.04
N GLU A 464 14.57 1.95 16.54
CA GLU A 464 14.75 0.70 17.29
C GLU A 464 13.76 0.60 18.46
N THR A 465 13.55 1.69 19.18
CA THR A 465 12.60 1.75 20.30
C THR A 465 11.18 1.41 19.88
N ASN A 466 10.71 1.94 18.75
CA ASN A 466 9.36 1.62 18.24
C ASN A 466 9.25 0.14 17.87
N LEU A 467 10.29 -0.42 17.26
CA LEU A 467 10.32 -1.82 16.84
C LEU A 467 10.46 -2.79 18.01
N LYS A 468 11.08 -2.39 19.14
CA LYS A 468 11.05 -3.16 20.39
C LYS A 468 9.62 -3.30 20.94
N PHE A 469 8.81 -2.25 20.83
CA PHE A 469 7.38 -2.34 21.15
C PHE A 469 6.60 -3.21 20.15
N ASP A 470 6.94 -3.22 18.86
CA ASP A 470 6.37 -4.20 17.92
C ASP A 470 6.73 -5.64 18.35
N LEU A 471 7.99 -5.88 18.77
CA LEU A 471 8.42 -7.20 19.23
C LEU A 471 7.71 -7.64 20.52
N PHE A 472 7.43 -6.72 21.43
CA PHE A 472 6.54 -6.97 22.56
C PHE A 472 5.20 -7.51 22.09
N ASP A 473 4.60 -6.84 21.11
CA ASP A 473 3.31 -7.23 20.57
C ASP A 473 3.37 -8.63 19.97
N CYS A 474 4.43 -8.94 19.24
CA CYS A 474 4.68 -10.27 18.71
C CYS A 474 4.80 -11.34 19.81
N LEU A 475 5.60 -11.10 20.85
CA LEU A 475 5.81 -12.05 21.96
C LEU A 475 4.50 -12.31 22.71
N GLN A 476 3.76 -11.25 23.03
CA GLN A 476 2.48 -11.40 23.72
C GLN A 476 1.45 -12.16 22.87
N MET A 477 1.39 -11.90 21.56
CA MET A 477 0.48 -12.60 20.65
C MET A 477 0.83 -14.08 20.49
N THR A 478 2.12 -14.42 20.44
CA THR A 478 2.60 -15.78 20.24
C THR A 478 2.55 -16.64 21.51
N GLU A 479 3.00 -16.11 22.65
CA GLU A 479 3.05 -16.85 23.92
C GLU A 479 1.66 -17.01 24.57
N GLN A 480 0.83 -15.97 24.50
CA GLN A 480 -0.48 -15.95 25.17
C GLN A 480 -1.65 -16.29 24.25
N GLY A 481 -1.38 -16.41 22.94
CA GLY A 481 -2.33 -16.79 21.90
C GLY A 481 -3.44 -15.78 21.62
N LEU A 482 -3.64 -14.75 22.44
CA LEU A 482 -4.87 -13.97 22.49
C LEU A 482 -4.61 -12.49 22.82
N MET A 483 -4.71 -11.59 21.84
CA MET A 483 -4.58 -10.14 22.08
C MET A 483 -5.59 -9.57 23.10
N TRP A 484 -6.75 -10.23 23.27
CA TRP A 484 -7.81 -9.81 24.19
C TRP A 484 -7.49 -10.09 25.67
N LEU A 485 -6.38 -10.78 25.97
CA LEU A 485 -5.85 -10.88 27.33
C LEU A 485 -5.25 -9.55 27.82
N ARG A 486 -5.00 -8.59 26.92
CA ARG A 486 -4.69 -7.18 27.24
C ARG A 486 -5.95 -6.43 27.64
N GLN A 487 -6.70 -6.99 28.59
CA GLN A 487 -7.87 -6.31 29.13
C GLN A 487 -7.40 -4.95 29.65
N PRO A 488 -8.08 -3.85 29.27
CA PRO A 488 -7.82 -2.59 29.93
C PRO A 488 -8.18 -2.74 31.42
N CYS A 489 -7.94 -1.71 32.22
CA CYS A 489 -8.40 -1.72 33.61
C CYS A 489 -9.89 -2.13 33.69
N LYS A 490 -10.29 -2.76 34.80
CA LYS A 490 -11.65 -3.30 34.99
C LYS A 490 -12.76 -2.29 34.67
N GLU A 491 -12.50 -1.03 34.97
CA GLU A 491 -13.39 0.10 34.70
C GLU A 491 -13.59 0.30 33.20
N MET A 492 -12.52 0.43 32.41
CA MET A 492 -12.63 0.55 30.95
C MET A 492 -13.31 -0.67 30.32
N ALA A 493 -13.03 -1.87 30.82
CA ALA A 493 -13.68 -3.10 30.36
C ALA A 493 -15.19 -3.07 30.66
N SER A 494 -15.60 -2.61 31.85
CA SER A 494 -17.03 -2.52 32.22
C SER A 494 -17.85 -1.54 31.37
N TYR A 495 -17.19 -0.60 30.70
CA TYR A 495 -17.82 0.36 29.79
C TYR A 495 -17.58 0.03 28.30
N ASN A 496 -16.95 -1.11 27.98
CA ASN A 496 -16.60 -1.50 26.61
C ASN A 496 -15.83 -0.42 25.83
N LEU A 497 -14.86 0.23 26.48
CA LEU A 497 -14.15 1.38 25.90
C LEU A 497 -13.05 1.03 24.91
N ILE A 498 -12.75 -0.25 24.72
CA ILE A 498 -11.71 -0.73 23.81
C ILE A 498 -12.35 -1.69 22.80
N LEU A 499 -12.19 -1.37 21.52
CA LEU A 499 -12.57 -2.27 20.43
C LEU A 499 -11.58 -3.44 20.37
N ASP A 500 -12.11 -4.63 20.10
CA ASP A 500 -11.30 -5.84 19.92
C ASP A 500 -10.72 -5.88 18.52
N GLY A 501 -9.41 -5.63 18.39
CA GLY A 501 -8.76 -5.65 17.09
C GLY A 501 -7.33 -5.13 17.09
N VAL A 502 -6.66 -5.33 15.95
CA VAL A 502 -5.47 -4.58 15.56
C VAL A 502 -5.96 -3.41 14.70
N PRO A 503 -5.52 -2.16 14.93
CA PRO A 503 -4.44 -1.74 15.83
C PRO A 503 -4.88 -1.30 17.24
N GLU A 504 -6.12 -1.47 17.68
CA GLU A 504 -6.58 -0.86 18.95
C GLU A 504 -5.96 -1.52 20.20
N ARG A 505 -5.54 -2.79 20.09
CA ARG A 505 -4.94 -3.57 21.19
C ARG A 505 -3.42 -3.70 21.17
N ILE A 506 -2.74 -3.10 20.18
CA ILE A 506 -1.27 -3.11 20.11
C ILE A 506 -0.68 -1.94 20.88
N HIS A 507 0.63 -1.99 21.10
CA HIS A 507 1.31 -0.99 21.90
C HIS A 507 1.26 0.40 21.21
N PRO A 508 0.83 1.49 21.88
CA PRO A 508 0.63 2.78 21.22
C PRO A 508 1.91 3.50 20.75
N LYS A 509 3.07 3.07 21.26
CA LYS A 509 4.38 3.53 20.81
C LYS A 509 5.01 2.63 19.74
N SER A 510 4.34 1.54 19.38
CA SER A 510 4.81 0.59 18.36
C SER A 510 4.74 1.24 16.97
N PHE A 511 5.55 0.80 16.03
CA PHE A 511 5.42 1.24 14.64
C PHE A 511 4.10 0.72 14.05
N ARG A 512 3.70 -0.52 14.38
CA ARG A 512 2.43 -1.11 13.93
C ARG A 512 1.19 -0.28 14.31
N SER A 513 1.28 0.55 15.36
CA SER A 513 0.21 1.48 15.78
C SER A 513 0.02 2.69 14.87
N ALA A 514 0.93 2.95 13.93
CA ALA A 514 0.88 4.13 13.07
C ALA A 514 0.09 3.94 11.76
N PHE A 515 -0.40 2.73 11.48
CA PHE A 515 -1.13 2.41 10.24
C PHE A 515 -2.12 1.25 10.46
N GLU A 516 -3.11 1.10 9.59
CA GLU A 516 -4.19 0.13 9.77
C GLU A 516 -3.77 -1.32 9.47
N ILE A 517 -3.32 -1.57 8.23
CA ILE A 517 -3.11 -2.91 7.69
C ILE A 517 -1.65 -3.04 7.23
N ASN A 518 -1.30 -2.28 6.19
CA ASN A 518 0.03 -2.17 5.59
C ASN A 518 0.44 -0.70 5.48
N THR A 519 1.72 -0.47 5.23
CA THR A 519 2.28 0.84 4.91
C THR A 519 3.55 0.70 4.07
N ASN A 520 4.21 1.81 3.75
CA ASN A 520 5.49 1.81 3.05
C ASN A 520 6.60 2.38 3.95
N VAL A 521 7.83 1.90 3.77
CA VAL A 521 9.02 2.34 4.49
C VAL A 521 10.13 2.69 3.50
N TRP A 522 10.76 3.84 3.71
CA TRP A 522 12.00 4.20 3.05
C TRP A 522 13.19 3.98 3.97
N ALA A 523 14.10 3.10 3.56
CA ALA A 523 15.41 2.93 4.17
C ALA A 523 16.48 3.62 3.32
N SER A 524 17.27 4.51 3.91
CA SER A 524 18.44 5.09 3.24
C SER A 524 19.66 5.13 4.14
N ARG A 525 20.83 4.88 3.56
CA ARG A 525 22.13 5.08 4.20
C ARG A 525 22.89 6.26 3.57
N GLU A 526 22.30 6.94 2.59
CA GLU A 526 22.94 8.09 1.95
C GLU A 526 22.83 9.33 2.84
N ALA A 527 23.97 9.97 3.11
CA ALA A 527 24.03 11.18 3.94
C ALA A 527 23.09 12.30 3.44
N ARG A 528 22.89 12.43 2.12
CA ARG A 528 21.98 13.43 1.53
C ARG A 528 20.50 13.21 1.88
N PHE A 529 20.12 12.00 2.29
CA PHE A 529 18.74 11.66 2.61
C PHE A 529 18.46 11.49 4.10
N MET A 530 19.48 11.35 4.94
CA MET A 530 19.33 11.21 6.39
C MET A 530 18.43 12.29 7.03
N PRO A 531 18.52 13.59 6.68
CA PRO A 531 17.65 14.62 7.29
C PRO A 531 16.15 14.42 7.05
N TYR A 532 15.75 13.66 6.02
CA TYR A 532 14.34 13.37 5.73
C TYR A 532 13.83 12.13 6.45
N LEU A 533 14.71 11.37 7.10
CA LEU A 533 14.38 10.11 7.77
C LEU A 533 14.47 10.22 9.31
N GLU A 534 14.68 11.44 9.80
CA GLU A 534 14.83 11.78 11.22
C GLU A 534 13.69 12.69 11.71
N GLY A 535 12.50 12.52 11.13
CA GLY A 535 11.31 13.24 11.54
C GLY A 535 10.77 12.86 12.90
N PRO A 536 9.64 13.48 13.30
CA PRO A 536 9.06 13.28 14.63
C PRO A 536 8.73 11.80 14.88
N ALA A 537 8.62 11.45 16.17
CA ALA A 537 8.44 10.07 16.60
C ALA A 537 7.22 9.40 15.94
N ILE A 538 7.44 8.16 15.47
CA ILE A 538 6.39 7.30 14.91
C ILE A 538 5.57 6.62 16.02
N GLY A 539 4.36 6.18 15.66
CA GLY A 539 3.37 5.57 16.55
C GLY A 539 2.23 6.54 16.88
N ALA A 540 1.19 6.05 17.55
CA ALA A 540 0.15 6.94 18.09
C ALA A 540 0.71 7.83 19.23
N PHE A 541 1.72 7.34 19.94
CA PHE A 541 2.46 8.07 20.97
C PHE A 541 3.94 8.16 20.62
N PRO A 542 4.56 9.33 20.87
CA PRO A 542 6.01 9.43 20.86
C PRO A 542 6.65 8.47 21.85
N ALA A 543 7.84 7.95 21.52
CA ALA A 543 8.53 6.94 22.32
C ALA A 543 8.83 7.43 23.76
N GLU A 544 9.20 8.69 23.88
CA GLU A 544 9.60 9.40 25.10
C GLU A 544 8.43 9.77 26.02
N ARG A 545 7.19 9.78 25.52
CA ARG A 545 6.02 10.16 26.31
C ARG A 545 5.63 9.03 27.26
N LYS A 546 5.41 9.32 28.54
CA LYS A 546 4.92 8.30 29.48
C LYS A 546 3.45 7.97 29.21
N LEU A 547 3.12 6.68 29.17
CA LEU A 547 1.74 6.22 29.02
C LEU A 547 0.91 6.49 30.28
N THR A 548 1.56 6.79 31.41
CA THR A 548 0.88 7.21 32.64
C THR A 548 0.41 8.66 32.61
N ASP A 549 0.86 9.50 31.67
CA ASP A 549 0.46 10.90 31.65
C ASP A 549 -1.00 11.07 31.22
N SER A 550 -1.43 10.28 30.23
CA SER A 550 -2.76 10.36 29.62
C SER A 550 -3.00 9.11 28.76
N TRP A 551 -4.24 8.64 28.72
CA TRP A 551 -4.63 7.58 27.78
C TRP A 551 -4.63 8.08 26.32
N PHE A 552 -4.96 9.37 26.16
CA PHE A 552 -5.16 10.04 24.88
C PHE A 552 -3.86 10.58 24.29
N ILE A 553 -3.80 10.59 22.95
CA ILE A 553 -2.68 11.16 22.18
C ILE A 553 -2.43 12.63 22.56
N PRO A 554 -1.23 13.18 22.29
CA PRO A 554 -0.92 14.57 22.64
C PRO A 554 -1.83 15.54 21.88
N GLU A 555 -2.14 16.70 22.47
CA GLU A 555 -3.03 17.69 21.85
C GLU A 555 -2.52 18.23 20.50
N TRP A 556 -1.21 18.21 20.27
CA TRP A 556 -0.60 18.61 19.01
C TRP A 556 -0.69 17.53 17.91
N SER A 557 -1.02 16.29 18.26
CA SER A 557 -1.22 15.18 17.32
C SER A 557 -2.70 15.00 17.01
N ASP A 558 -3.01 14.68 15.76
CA ASP A 558 -4.34 14.23 15.35
C ASP A 558 -4.37 12.74 15.00
N HIS A 559 -3.26 12.02 15.11
CA HIS A 559 -3.16 10.63 14.66
C HIS A 559 -3.31 9.66 15.85
N GLY A 560 -4.47 9.01 15.93
CA GLY A 560 -4.76 7.93 16.85
C GLY A 560 -4.24 6.57 16.38
N MET A 561 -4.73 5.50 17.02
CA MET A 561 -4.34 4.13 16.66
C MET A 561 -4.70 3.81 15.20
N GLY A 562 -3.71 3.27 14.47
CA GLY A 562 -3.81 2.98 13.04
C GLY A 562 -3.52 4.16 12.12
N GLY A 563 -2.98 5.25 12.66
CA GLY A 563 -2.76 6.49 11.89
C GLY A 563 -4.03 7.30 11.63
N ARG A 564 -5.18 6.85 12.15
CA ARG A 564 -6.50 7.46 11.94
C ARG A 564 -6.55 8.85 12.53
N SER A 565 -7.10 9.81 11.76
CA SER A 565 -7.33 11.16 12.26
C SER A 565 -8.43 11.16 13.33
N CYS A 566 -8.13 11.67 14.52
CA CYS A 566 -9.10 11.84 15.59
C CYS A 566 -10.24 12.76 15.17
N ARG A 567 -9.96 13.84 14.44
CA ARG A 567 -11.00 14.70 13.85
C ARG A 567 -11.90 13.94 12.88
N ASN A 568 -11.35 13.09 12.01
CA ASN A 568 -12.15 12.28 11.09
C ASN A 568 -13.02 11.28 11.84
N LEU A 569 -12.48 10.61 12.87
CA LEU A 569 -13.25 9.69 13.71
C LEU A 569 -14.37 10.39 14.46
N GLN A 570 -14.13 11.61 14.98
CA GLN A 570 -15.17 12.44 15.59
C GLN A 570 -16.26 12.80 14.58
N GLN A 571 -15.87 13.14 13.35
CA GLN A 571 -16.80 13.46 12.27
C GLN A 571 -17.65 12.24 11.88
N VAL A 572 -17.03 11.07 11.68
CA VAL A 572 -17.75 9.80 11.42
C VAL A 572 -18.75 9.50 12.54
N ALA A 573 -18.33 9.63 13.80
CA ALA A 573 -19.23 9.40 14.93
C ALA A 573 -20.41 10.39 15.01
N ALA A 574 -20.22 11.61 14.49
CA ALA A 574 -21.26 12.62 14.39
C ALA A 574 -22.21 12.34 13.21
N ASP A 575 -21.66 12.06 12.02
CA ASP A 575 -22.41 11.81 10.79
C ASP A 575 -23.28 10.56 10.89
N GLU A 576 -22.78 9.50 11.53
CA GLU A 576 -23.55 8.28 11.80
C GLU A 576 -24.49 8.41 13.00
N ALA A 577 -24.53 9.57 13.66
CA ALA A 577 -25.30 9.81 14.87
C ALA A 577 -25.08 8.71 15.95
N MET A 578 -23.84 8.27 16.11
CA MET A 578 -23.50 7.13 16.97
C MET A 578 -24.00 7.35 18.41
N PRO A 579 -24.61 6.33 19.06
CA PRO A 579 -24.97 6.41 20.46
C PRO A 579 -23.75 6.71 21.35
N PRO A 580 -23.91 7.39 22.50
CA PRO A 580 -22.79 7.79 23.36
C PRO A 580 -21.79 6.68 23.69
N ALA A 581 -22.28 5.47 24.02
CA ALA A 581 -21.41 4.34 24.33
C ALA A 581 -20.60 3.86 23.11
N ALA A 582 -21.20 3.80 21.93
CA ALA A 582 -20.52 3.40 20.70
C ALA A 582 -19.47 4.46 20.29
N ARG A 583 -19.82 5.75 20.40
CA ARG A 583 -18.91 6.86 20.17
C ARG A 583 -17.71 6.82 21.12
N ALA A 584 -17.95 6.60 22.41
CA ALA A 584 -16.89 6.49 23.40
C ALA A 584 -15.99 5.29 23.11
N SER A 585 -16.56 4.14 22.77
CA SER A 585 -15.80 2.94 22.39
C SER A 585 -14.90 3.20 21.16
N LEU A 586 -15.44 3.83 20.11
CA LEU A 586 -14.67 4.23 18.93
C LEU A 586 -13.52 5.18 19.32
N LEU A 587 -13.83 6.32 19.94
CA LEU A 587 -12.83 7.38 20.12
C LEU A 587 -11.79 7.01 21.19
N VAL A 588 -12.21 6.42 22.33
CA VAL A 588 -11.29 6.00 23.39
C VAL A 588 -10.37 4.86 22.91
N SER A 589 -10.88 3.90 22.13
CA SER A 589 -10.03 2.82 21.59
C SER A 589 -8.94 3.33 20.63
N HIS A 590 -9.24 4.36 19.84
CA HIS A 590 -8.25 5.06 19.01
C HIS A 590 -7.42 6.10 19.78
N ARG A 591 -7.61 6.22 21.10
CA ARG A 591 -6.92 7.20 21.97
C ARG A 591 -7.20 8.65 21.56
N CYS A 592 -8.37 8.88 21.00
CA CYS A 592 -8.89 10.18 20.63
C CYS A 592 -9.87 10.68 21.69
N ARG A 593 -9.75 11.96 22.08
CA ARG A 593 -10.79 12.62 22.87
C ARG A 593 -12.04 12.83 22.00
N CYS A 594 -13.22 12.94 22.60
CA CYS A 594 -14.46 13.18 21.86
C CYS A 594 -14.67 14.63 21.44
N GLY A 595 -13.80 15.54 21.87
CA GLY A 595 -13.87 16.95 21.51
C GLY A 595 -15.08 17.66 22.16
N SER A 596 -15.55 18.73 21.51
CA SER A 596 -16.64 19.57 22.03
C SER A 596 -18.02 18.89 22.01
N GLN A 597 -18.16 17.78 21.29
CA GLN A 597 -19.42 17.02 21.18
C GLN A 597 -19.57 16.06 22.37
N LYS A 598 -20.06 16.56 23.50
CA LYS A 598 -20.48 15.76 24.67
C LYS A 598 -21.51 14.69 24.24
N PRO A 599 -21.44 13.43 24.76
CA PRO A 599 -21.29 13.19 26.20
C PRO A 599 -20.33 12.05 26.61
N CYS A 600 -19.13 11.91 26.05
CA CYS A 600 -18.18 10.87 26.51
C CYS A 600 -17.23 11.30 27.66
N GLU A 601 -17.48 12.46 28.29
CA GLU A 601 -16.59 13.05 29.32
C GLU A 601 -16.33 12.08 30.50
N LYS A 602 -17.32 11.24 30.83
CA LYS A 602 -17.19 10.23 31.87
C LYS A 602 -16.22 9.13 31.47
N GLU A 603 -16.35 8.63 30.24
CA GLU A 603 -15.52 7.58 29.66
C GLU A 603 -14.08 8.06 29.47
N GLU A 604 -13.86 9.32 29.09
CA GLU A 604 -12.51 9.91 29.05
C GLU A 604 -11.85 9.92 30.42
N LYS A 605 -12.56 10.37 31.46
CA LYS A 605 -12.04 10.38 32.83
C LYS A 605 -11.69 8.99 33.33
N ILE A 606 -12.47 7.98 32.96
CA ILE A 606 -12.18 6.57 33.28
C ILE A 606 -10.87 6.14 32.62
N ALA A 607 -10.71 6.42 31.32
CA ALA A 607 -9.51 6.04 30.58
C ALA A 607 -8.25 6.73 31.12
N ASP A 608 -8.30 8.05 31.34
CA ASP A 608 -7.19 8.83 31.90
C ASP A 608 -6.85 8.38 33.33
N HIS A 609 -7.86 8.12 34.17
CA HIS A 609 -7.62 7.60 35.53
C HIS A 609 -6.89 6.26 35.51
N CYS A 610 -7.25 5.37 34.58
CA CYS A 610 -6.57 4.07 34.45
C CYS A 610 -5.13 4.20 33.95
N ALA A 611 -4.88 5.11 33.00
CA ALA A 611 -3.54 5.45 32.54
C ALA A 611 -2.68 6.00 33.70
N GLN A 612 -3.17 7.02 34.41
CA GLN A 612 -2.48 7.67 35.52
C GLN A 612 -2.21 6.73 36.70
N ALA A 613 -3.07 5.75 36.92
CA ALA A 613 -2.86 4.71 37.93
C ALA A 613 -1.86 3.62 37.50
N GLY A 614 -1.30 3.68 36.28
CA GLY A 614 -0.41 2.64 35.73
C GLY A 614 -1.12 1.30 35.51
N ARG A 615 -2.44 1.31 35.30
CA ARG A 615 -3.29 0.11 35.17
C ARG A 615 -3.61 -0.23 33.71
N THR A 616 -2.83 0.31 32.78
CA THR A 616 -2.91 -0.03 31.35
C THR A 616 -1.98 -1.20 31.04
N PRO A 617 -2.27 -2.03 30.03
CA PRO A 617 -1.50 -3.25 29.76
C PRO A 617 -0.17 -3.01 29.02
N PHE A 618 0.29 -1.76 28.94
CA PHE A 618 1.41 -1.35 28.08
C PHE A 618 2.58 -0.84 28.93
N PRO A 619 3.75 -1.49 28.89
CA PRO A 619 4.94 -1.02 29.58
C PRO A 619 5.54 0.22 28.91
N ASP A 620 6.07 1.18 29.70
CA ASP A 620 6.73 2.37 29.16
C ASP A 620 8.20 2.12 28.73
N ASP A 621 8.87 1.19 29.40
CA ASP A 621 10.27 0.83 29.18
C ASP A 621 10.39 -0.08 27.94
N PRO A 622 11.18 0.21 26.90
CA PRO A 622 11.32 -0.66 25.74
C PRO A 622 12.23 -1.88 25.94
N ASP A 623 12.99 -1.96 27.03
CA ASP A 623 14.05 -2.94 27.25
C ASP A 623 13.59 -4.26 27.90
N PHE A 624 12.27 -4.48 28.04
CA PHE A 624 11.73 -5.77 28.52
C PHE A 624 11.95 -6.95 27.55
N VAL A 625 12.44 -6.72 26.32
CA VAL A 625 12.65 -7.76 25.27
C VAL A 625 14.10 -8.23 25.15
N LEU A 626 15.03 -7.75 26.00
CA LEU A 626 16.47 -7.81 25.71
C LEU A 626 17.11 -9.20 25.48
N ASP A 627 16.44 -10.33 25.75
CA ASP A 627 17.06 -11.66 25.75
C ASP A 627 16.18 -12.83 25.22
N ARG A 628 15.15 -12.57 24.39
CA ARG A 628 14.29 -13.64 23.81
C ARG A 628 14.17 -13.66 22.29
#